data_AF-A0A5B7VAA6-F1
#
_entry.id   AF-A0A5B7VAA6-F1
#
_cell.length_a   1.000
_cell.length_b   1.000
_cell.length_c   1.000
_cell.angle_alpha   90.00
_cell.angle_beta   90.00
_cell.angle_gamma   90.00
#
_symmetry.space_group_name_H-M   'P 1'
#
loop_
_entity.id
_entity.type
_entity.pdbx_description
1 polymer ?
#
loop_
_entity_poly.entity_id
_entity_poly.type
_entity_poly.pdbx_seq_one_letter_code
_entity_poly.pdbx_strand_id
1 'polypeptide(L)'
;MRPLDGTDYSAVATERVHPPQPPPGWAWKVERQAVRGRMTGLVVHGYDCPSSPDGDEELNLGQALTALYRPGARACTQCEAAVALSYWITDRDAPDAEWS
;
A
#
# COMPACT_ATOMS: atom_id res chain seq x y z
N MET A 1 -3.40 24.92 -34.88
CA MET A 1 -2.86 23.87 -33.99
C MET A 1 -2.89 22.56 -34.77
N ARG A 2 -1.86 21.72 -34.66
CA ARG A 2 -1.80 20.42 -35.34
C ARG A 2 -1.83 19.31 -34.28
N PRO A 3 -2.69 18.28 -34.42
CA PRO A 3 -2.70 17.15 -33.51
C PRO A 3 -1.36 16.41 -33.52
N LEU A 4 -0.97 15.86 -32.37
CA LEU A 4 0.15 14.93 -32.28
C LEU A 4 -0.39 13.53 -32.56
N ASP A 5 0.33 12.77 -33.40
CA ASP A 5 0.01 11.37 -33.65
C ASP A 5 0.19 10.56 -32.36
N GLY A 6 -0.80 9.74 -32.04
CA GLY A 6 -0.76 8.86 -30.87
C GLY A 6 0.09 7.63 -31.13
N THR A 7 0.88 7.23 -30.15
CA THR A 7 1.63 5.97 -30.17
C THR A 7 0.74 4.83 -29.67
N ASP A 8 0.65 3.75 -30.44
CA ASP A 8 -0.01 2.52 -30.01
C ASP A 8 0.94 1.69 -29.13
N TYR A 9 0.52 1.45 -27.89
CA TYR A 9 1.27 0.68 -26.89
C TYR A 9 0.74 -0.74 -26.70
N SER A 10 -0.26 -1.17 -27.47
CA SER A 10 -0.88 -2.49 -27.35
C SER A 10 0.09 -3.66 -27.58
N ALA A 11 1.17 -3.42 -28.35
CA ALA A 11 2.19 -4.42 -28.65
C ALA A 11 3.34 -4.47 -27.61
N VAL A 12 3.34 -3.60 -26.59
CA VAL A 12 4.38 -3.63 -25.56
C VAL A 12 4.14 -4.83 -24.64
N ALA A 13 5.12 -5.72 -24.57
CA ALA A 13 5.07 -6.87 -23.67
C ALA A 13 4.98 -6.38 -22.21
N THR A 14 3.88 -6.72 -21.55
CA THR A 14 3.67 -6.45 -20.13
C THR A 14 3.94 -7.72 -19.34
N GLU A 15 4.81 -7.66 -18.33
CA GLU A 15 5.01 -8.74 -17.38
C GLU A 15 4.13 -8.54 -16.15
N ARG A 16 3.46 -9.60 -15.70
CA ARG A 16 2.75 -9.60 -14.41
C ARG A 16 3.77 -9.67 -13.29
N VAL A 17 4.02 -8.53 -12.66
CA VAL A 17 4.81 -8.47 -11.43
C VAL A 17 4.09 -9.26 -10.34
N HIS A 18 4.69 -10.37 -9.91
CA HIS A 18 4.16 -11.15 -8.79
C HIS A 18 4.24 -10.32 -7.50
N PRO A 19 3.21 -10.39 -6.64
CA PRO A 19 3.23 -9.65 -5.38
C PRO A 19 4.45 -10.09 -4.57
N PRO A 20 5.19 -9.15 -3.96
CA PRO A 20 6.14 -9.52 -2.92
C PRO A 20 5.35 -10.22 -1.81
N GLN A 21 5.75 -11.46 -1.48
CA GLN A 21 5.19 -12.15 -0.32
C GLN A 21 5.61 -11.35 0.92
N PRO A 22 4.66 -10.89 1.76
CA PRO A 22 5.02 -10.20 2.98
C PRO A 22 5.81 -11.18 3.86
N PRO A 23 6.85 -10.71 4.57
CA PRO A 23 7.59 -11.57 5.47
C PRO A 23 6.65 -12.16 6.53
N PRO A 24 6.90 -13.41 6.98
CA PRO A 24 6.08 -14.02 8.02
C PRO A 24 6.23 -13.22 9.32
N GLY A 25 5.13 -12.66 9.84
CA GLY A 25 5.10 -11.92 11.11
C GLY A 25 4.63 -10.47 10.97
N TRP A 26 5.20 -9.59 11.78
CA TRP A 26 4.91 -8.16 11.78
C TRP A 26 5.75 -7.47 10.71
N ALA A 27 5.10 -6.77 9.79
CA ALA A 27 5.79 -6.09 8.68
C ALA A 27 5.47 -4.60 8.59
N TRP A 28 4.64 -4.07 9.49
CA TRP A 28 4.22 -2.67 9.46
C TRP A 28 4.22 -2.03 10.84
N LYS A 29 4.30 -0.69 10.87
CA LYS A 29 4.18 0.17 12.04
C LYS A 29 3.16 1.28 11.75
N VAL A 30 2.56 1.86 12.78
CA VAL A 30 1.58 2.94 12.61
C VAL A 30 1.95 4.22 13.36
N GLU A 31 2.12 5.28 12.59
CA GLU A 31 2.27 6.64 13.10
C GLU A 31 0.89 7.29 13.21
N ARG A 32 0.54 7.76 14.42
CA ARG A 32 -0.71 8.48 14.66
C ARG A 32 -0.49 9.98 14.46
N GLN A 33 -1.21 10.58 13.51
CA GLN A 33 -1.10 12.00 13.22
C GLN A 33 -2.18 12.79 13.97
N ALA A 34 -1.77 13.75 14.78
CA ALA A 34 -2.67 14.61 15.53
C ALA A 34 -2.32 16.10 15.34
N VAL A 35 -3.35 16.93 15.17
CA VAL A 35 -3.23 18.38 15.10
C VAL A 35 -3.99 18.99 16.26
N ARG A 36 -3.31 19.78 17.10
CA ARG A 36 -3.87 20.40 18.32
C ARG A 36 -4.60 19.38 19.22
N GLY A 37 -4.02 18.19 19.38
CA GLY A 37 -4.57 17.12 20.22
C GLY A 37 -5.76 16.36 19.63
N ARG A 38 -6.21 16.68 18.40
CA ARG A 38 -7.21 15.89 17.68
C ARG A 38 -6.54 14.97 16.68
N MET A 39 -6.92 13.69 16.69
CA MET A 39 -6.47 12.74 15.67
C MET A 39 -6.96 13.18 14.30
N THR A 40 -6.05 13.38 13.35
CA THR A 40 -6.34 13.80 11.97
C THR A 40 -6.10 12.70 10.96
N GLY A 41 -5.32 11.68 11.31
CA GLY A 41 -5.05 10.56 10.41
C GLY A 41 -4.04 9.58 11.01
N LEU A 42 -3.67 8.59 10.20
CA LEU A 42 -2.60 7.66 10.54
C LEU A 42 -1.78 7.34 9.28
N VAL A 43 -0.50 7.06 9.47
CA VAL A 43 0.40 6.64 8.39
C VAL A 43 0.90 5.23 8.71
N VAL A 44 0.67 4.29 7.80
CA VAL A 44 1.18 2.92 7.91
C VAL A 44 2.54 2.85 7.24
N HIS A 45 3.58 2.54 8.02
CA HIS A 45 4.96 2.39 7.59
C HIS A 45 5.33 0.92 7.45
N GLY A 46 6.34 0.62 6.63
CA GLY A 46 6.98 -0.70 6.66
C GLY A 46 7.83 -0.84 7.92
N TYR A 47 8.07 -2.08 8.36
CA TYR A 47 8.79 -2.39 9.60
C TYR A 47 10.12 -1.65 9.74
N ASP A 48 10.92 -1.67 8.67
CA ASP A 48 12.25 -1.04 8.57
C ASP A 48 12.21 0.36 7.96
N CYS A 49 11.05 1.02 7.93
CA CYS A 49 10.99 2.38 7.40
C CYS A 49 11.75 3.35 8.32
N PRO A 50 12.78 4.06 7.83
CA PRO A 50 13.56 4.99 8.66
C PRO A 50 12.78 6.23 9.08
N SER A 51 11.65 6.51 8.41
CA SER A 51 10.74 7.59 8.76
C SER A 51 9.68 7.18 9.77
N SER A 52 9.61 5.90 10.14
CA SER A 52 8.71 5.44 11.20
C SER A 52 9.23 5.94 12.55
N PRO A 53 8.39 6.58 13.37
CA PRO A 53 8.74 6.88 14.75
C PRO A 53 9.16 5.62 15.53
N ASP A 54 10.14 5.78 16.41
CA ASP A 54 10.55 4.72 17.33
C ASP A 54 9.44 4.43 18.35
N GLY A 55 9.16 3.13 18.57
CA GLY A 55 8.18 2.67 19.55
C GLY A 55 6.72 2.64 19.09
N ASP A 56 6.46 2.86 17.80
CA ASP A 56 5.11 2.69 17.23
C ASP A 56 4.63 1.24 17.25
N GLU A 57 3.31 1.09 17.32
CA GLU A 57 2.62 -0.20 17.37
C GLU A 57 2.91 -1.02 16.10
N GLU A 58 3.47 -2.23 16.30
CA GLU A 58 3.75 -3.19 15.24
C GLU A 58 2.45 -3.87 14.80
N LEU A 59 2.22 -3.91 13.49
CA LEU A 59 1.00 -4.43 12.88
C LEU A 59 1.29 -5.64 11.98
N ASN A 60 0.39 -6.63 12.06
CA ASN A 60 0.26 -7.65 11.01
C ASN A 60 -0.52 -7.15 9.81
N LEU A 61 -0.55 -7.97 8.75
CA LEU A 61 -1.25 -7.65 7.51
C LEU A 61 -2.71 -7.26 7.74
N GLY A 62 -3.47 -8.06 8.50
CA GLY A 62 -4.88 -7.78 8.77
C GLY A 62 -5.10 -6.46 9.54
N GLN A 63 -4.24 -6.17 10.52
CA GLN A 63 -4.26 -4.92 11.27
C GLN A 63 -3.86 -3.72 10.40
N ALA A 64 -2.83 -3.86 9.56
CA ALA A 64 -2.38 -2.82 8.63
C ALA A 64 -3.47 -2.46 7.61
N LEU A 65 -4.12 -3.48 7.02
CA LEU A 65 -5.27 -3.27 6.13
C LEU A 65 -6.44 -2.60 6.85
N THR A 66 -6.77 -3.07 8.05
CA THR A 66 -7.81 -2.45 8.89
C THR A 66 -7.50 -0.99 9.22
N ALA A 67 -6.23 -0.67 9.47
CA ALA A 67 -5.79 0.70 9.73
C ALA A 67 -6.00 1.58 8.48
N LEU A 68 -5.71 1.09 7.27
CA LEU A 68 -5.92 1.82 6.03
C LEU A 68 -7.39 2.12 5.71
N TYR A 69 -8.34 1.36 6.25
CA TYR A 69 -9.77 1.67 6.09
C TYR A 69 -10.23 2.87 6.93
N ARG A 70 -9.40 3.39 7.85
CA ARG A 70 -9.81 4.55 8.66
C ARG A 70 -9.78 5.85 7.84
N PRO A 71 -10.72 6.78 8.05
CA PRO A 71 -10.69 8.08 7.39
C PRO A 71 -9.37 8.82 7.66
N GLY A 72 -8.73 9.31 6.59
CA GLY A 72 -7.44 10.00 6.69
C GLY A 72 -6.24 9.08 6.93
N ALA A 73 -6.44 7.75 6.91
CA ALA A 73 -5.34 6.79 6.87
C ALA A 73 -4.69 6.75 5.50
N ARG A 74 -3.37 6.59 5.47
CA ARG A 74 -2.61 6.36 4.25
C ARG A 74 -1.42 5.45 4.50
N ALA A 75 -0.99 4.73 3.47
CA ALA A 75 0.29 4.07 3.50
C ALA A 75 1.41 5.09 3.27
N CYS A 76 2.55 4.89 3.92
CA CYS A 76 3.75 5.68 3.68
C CYS A 76 4.21 5.49 2.23
N THR A 77 4.50 6.59 1.55
CA THR A 77 4.96 6.60 0.15
C THR A 77 6.49 6.66 0.02
N GLN A 78 7.20 6.77 1.14
CA GLN A 78 8.68 6.80 1.19
C GLN A 78 9.28 5.40 1.42
N CYS A 79 8.47 4.43 1.81
CA CYS A 79 8.86 3.02 1.91
C CYS A 79 7.93 2.14 1.08
N GLU A 80 8.23 0.84 1.03
CA GLU A 80 7.48 -0.13 0.23
C GLU A 80 6.10 -0.49 0.81
N ALA A 81 5.68 0.13 1.92
CA ALA A 81 4.39 -0.15 2.56
C ALA A 81 3.20 0.02 1.62
N ALA A 82 3.19 1.08 0.80
CA ALA A 82 2.12 1.33 -0.17
C ALA A 82 2.04 0.22 -1.24
N VAL A 83 3.18 -0.19 -1.78
CA VAL A 83 3.26 -1.26 -2.78
C VAL A 83 2.80 -2.57 -2.17
N ALA A 84 3.37 -2.96 -1.04
CA ALA A 84 3.04 -4.20 -0.35
C ALA A 84 1.54 -4.29 -0.01
N LEU A 85 0.93 -3.22 0.52
CA LEU A 85 -0.48 -3.23 0.91
C LEU A 85 -1.45 -3.07 -0.27
N SER A 86 -1.04 -2.38 -1.35
CA SER A 86 -1.89 -2.21 -2.55
C SER A 86 -2.20 -3.54 -3.23
N TYR A 87 -1.24 -4.48 -3.25
CA TYR A 87 -1.48 -5.82 -3.80
C TYR A 87 -2.65 -6.51 -3.09
N TRP A 88 -2.73 -6.43 -1.77
CA TRP A 88 -3.80 -7.06 -0.99
C TRP A 88 -5.15 -6.34 -1.09
N ILE A 89 -5.13 -5.02 -1.31
CA ILE A 89 -6.36 -4.24 -1.49
C ILE A 89 -7.00 -4.55 -2.84
N THR A 90 -6.20 -4.68 -3.90
CA THR A 90 -6.69 -4.90 -5.26
C THR A 90 -7.00 -6.37 -5.55
N ASP A 91 -6.27 -7.32 -4.94
CA ASP A 91 -6.51 -8.77 -5.13
C ASP A 91 -7.88 -9.22 -4.57
N ARG A 92 -8.38 -8.54 -3.53
CA ARG A 92 -9.69 -8.87 -2.92
C ARG A 92 -10.90 -8.58 -3.83
N ASP A 93 -10.70 -7.86 -4.94
CA ASP A 93 -11.68 -7.57 -5.99
C ASP A 93 -11.44 -8.40 -7.28
N ALA A 94 -10.44 -9.30 -7.29
CA ALA A 94 -10.27 -10.22 -8.40
C ALA A 94 -11.42 -11.24 -8.36
N PRO A 95 -12.32 -11.29 -9.37
CA PRO A 95 -13.22 -12.43 -9.49
C PRO A 95 -12.35 -13.68 -9.57
N ASP A 96 -12.75 -14.74 -8.85
CA ASP A 96 -12.13 -16.06 -8.93
C ASP A 96 -11.74 -16.32 -10.39
N ALA A 97 -10.44 -16.34 -10.62
CA ALA A 97 -9.84 -16.64 -11.90
C ALA A 97 -10.05 -18.14 -12.18
N GLU A 98 -11.29 -18.52 -12.46
CA GLU A 98 -11.66 -19.78 -13.10
C GLU A 98 -11.16 -19.73 -14.54
N TRP A 99 -9.93 -20.17 -14.76
CA TRP A 99 -9.44 -20.49 -16.10
C TRP A 99 -9.62 -22.00 -16.29
N SER A 100 -10.68 -22.36 -17.04
CA SER A 100 -10.83 -23.68 -17.69
C SER A 100 -9.94 -23.80 -18.91
#